data_AF-A0AB39JAC4-F1
#
_entry.id   AF-A0AB39JAC4-F1
#
_cell.length_a   1.000
_cell.length_b   1.000
_cell.length_c   1.000
_cell.angle_alpha   90.00
_cell.angle_beta   90.00
_cell.angle_gamma   90.00
#
_symmetry.space_group_name_H-M   'P 1'
#
loop_
_entity.id
_entity.type
_entity.pdbx_description
1 polymer ?
#
loop_
_entity_poly.entity_id
_entity_poly.type
_entity_poly.pdbx_seq_one_letter_code
_entity_poly.pdbx_strand_id
1 'polypeptide(L)'
;MSSIKTPKKIAAIGSQSSKTITILLDQSFFIFAGLASFWLAWLVFREGLATGGWWLVGLFFVVWAIVSYLALPRLHRILSNMYVPNYFIGRTRTADGILSDPINLSVRGSEEKLHKAMTAAGWVLADDITPRSAWKMVLTVLSGRSYPNAPVSPAFLFGRRQDFAYQQEVDGNPRRRHHVRFWRCPDGWLLPGGHRVDWLAAGSYDKSVGLSLFTFQLTHKIDEDIDIERDYIIESVKKSEKYIRVAVLKDFSTGYHSRNGSGDLIRTDGDLPILEVGRIRIDKPIATLKRFGIIMDGTIHDRCPRNHETLLEELWSRRPPQILIGSVLMILASLFAVGQTLVDISSWPEILAVVMNIEQIDINLANTALSIMAVLNILLVIVEFILVGLLLRGSNRARISLLTVAMIAIITESVSVTTGRINASAVLLLTSIGVHIMIMMLFSSDAARYFTERR
;
A
#
# COMPACT_ATOMS: atom_id res chain seq x y z
N MET A 1 42.16 36.31 -10.37
CA MET A 1 41.29 35.72 -9.32
C MET A 1 40.00 36.52 -9.25
N SER A 2 38.86 35.95 -9.65
CA SER A 2 37.51 36.25 -9.12
C SER A 2 36.48 35.53 -9.99
N SER A 3 36.10 34.33 -9.57
CA SER A 3 35.00 33.55 -10.15
C SER A 3 33.70 34.00 -9.47
N ILE A 4 33.02 35.00 -10.03
CA ILE A 4 31.66 35.33 -9.61
C ILE A 4 30.71 34.35 -10.32
N LYS A 5 30.38 33.24 -9.65
CA LYS A 5 29.32 32.32 -10.12
C LYS A 5 27.99 33.06 -10.06
N THR A 6 27.29 33.11 -11.19
CA THR A 6 25.98 33.78 -11.32
C THR A 6 24.91 33.14 -10.43
N PRO A 7 24.00 33.94 -9.83
CA PRO A 7 23.05 33.49 -8.81
C PRO A 7 22.07 32.40 -9.28
N LYS A 8 21.79 32.31 -10.59
CA LYS A 8 20.93 31.27 -11.17
C LYS A 8 21.54 29.86 -11.10
N LYS A 9 22.87 29.70 -11.21
CA LYS A 9 23.52 28.39 -11.09
C LYS A 9 23.56 27.90 -9.64
N ILE A 10 23.72 28.80 -8.67
CA ILE A 10 23.70 28.48 -7.24
C ILE A 10 22.29 28.07 -6.81
N ALA A 11 21.25 28.75 -7.29
CA ALA A 11 19.85 28.39 -7.01
C ALA A 11 19.45 27.03 -7.60
N ALA A 12 19.89 26.71 -8.81
CA ALA A 12 19.63 25.41 -9.44
C ALA A 12 20.31 24.26 -8.68
N ILE A 13 21.59 24.42 -8.30
CA ILE A 13 22.35 23.44 -7.52
C ILE A 13 21.76 23.28 -6.11
N GLY A 14 21.34 24.38 -5.46
CA GLY A 14 20.67 24.34 -4.16
C GLY A 14 19.31 23.64 -4.20
N SER A 15 18.53 23.83 -5.27
CA SER A 15 17.24 23.16 -5.46
C SER A 15 17.38 21.65 -5.69
N GLN A 16 18.42 21.21 -6.40
CA GLN A 16 18.71 19.79 -6.61
C GLN A 16 19.21 19.14 -5.32
N SER A 17 20.13 19.79 -4.60
CA SER A 17 20.65 19.28 -3.32
C SER A 17 19.55 19.16 -2.26
N SER A 18 18.64 20.13 -2.16
CA SER A 18 17.51 20.09 -1.22
C SER A 18 16.52 18.96 -1.54
N LYS A 19 16.26 18.70 -2.83
CA LYS A 19 15.46 17.56 -3.28
C LYS A 19 16.12 16.23 -2.93
N THR A 20 17.43 16.09 -3.13
CA THR A 20 18.18 14.89 -2.76
C THR A 20 18.13 14.62 -1.26
N ILE A 21 18.30 15.64 -0.41
CA ILE A 21 18.22 15.48 1.05
C ILE A 21 16.81 15.04 1.47
N THR A 22 15.77 15.64 0.89
CA THR A 22 14.37 15.27 1.19
C THR A 22 14.09 13.82 0.81
N ILE A 23 14.57 13.36 -0.35
CA ILE A 23 14.47 11.96 -0.78
C ILE A 23 15.14 11.02 0.22
N LEU A 24 16.35 11.34 0.66
CA LEU A 24 17.09 10.53 1.62
C LEU A 24 16.39 10.47 2.98
N LEU A 25 15.81 11.58 3.43
CA LEU A 25 15.00 11.62 4.65
C LEU A 25 13.73 10.79 4.52
N ASP A 26 13.00 10.91 3.42
CA ASP A 26 11.81 10.09 3.17
C ASP A 26 12.16 8.58 3.16
N GLN A 27 13.29 8.21 2.57
CA GLN A 27 13.80 6.84 2.58
C GLN A 27 14.20 6.38 3.99
N SER A 28 14.84 7.24 4.79
CA SER A 28 15.23 6.88 6.15
C SER A 28 14.01 6.66 7.06
N PHE A 29 12.98 7.50 6.98
CA PHE A 29 11.72 7.29 7.70
C PHE A 29 11.02 6.01 7.26
N PHE A 30 11.03 5.72 5.95
CA PHE A 30 10.44 4.51 5.42
C PHE A 30 11.13 3.23 5.94
N ILE A 31 12.47 3.22 5.95
CA ILE A 31 13.26 2.10 6.51
C ILE A 31 13.04 2.00 8.02
N PHE A 32 13.06 3.13 8.73
CA PHE A 32 12.85 3.17 10.18
C PHE A 32 11.47 2.61 10.55
N ALA A 33 10.39 3.00 9.87
CA ALA A 33 9.05 2.45 10.12
C ALA A 33 8.99 0.92 9.92
N GLY A 34 9.72 0.39 8.92
CA GLY A 34 9.88 -1.04 8.72
C GLY A 34 10.54 -1.71 9.91
N LEU A 35 11.71 -1.22 10.33
CA LEU A 35 12.44 -1.75 11.50
C LEU A 35 11.62 -1.64 12.79
N ALA A 36 10.97 -0.49 13.01
CA ALA A 36 10.11 -0.25 14.15
C ALA A 36 8.91 -1.20 14.20
N SER A 37 8.38 -1.64 13.05
CA SER A 37 7.28 -2.63 13.00
C SER A 37 7.73 -4.01 13.49
N PHE A 38 8.93 -4.46 13.11
CA PHE A 38 9.52 -5.70 13.65
C PHE A 38 9.86 -5.55 15.13
N TRP A 39 10.38 -4.39 15.54
CA TRP A 39 10.65 -4.09 16.93
C TRP A 39 9.37 -4.12 17.79
N LEU A 40 8.27 -3.51 17.32
CA LEU A 40 6.98 -3.57 17.99
C LEU A 40 6.49 -5.02 18.11
N ALA A 41 6.58 -5.82 17.04
CA ALA A 41 6.22 -7.23 17.11
C ALA A 41 7.02 -7.99 18.18
N TRP A 42 8.33 -7.71 18.28
CA TRP A 42 9.19 -8.25 19.33
C TRP A 42 8.79 -7.78 20.73
N LEU A 43 8.53 -6.48 20.92
CA LEU A 43 8.08 -5.94 22.21
C LEU A 43 6.76 -6.58 22.65
N VAL A 44 5.77 -6.64 21.76
CA VAL A 44 4.46 -7.27 22.02
C VAL A 44 4.66 -8.74 22.38
N PHE A 45 5.52 -9.47 21.66
CA PHE A 45 5.83 -10.87 21.96
C PHE A 45 6.52 -11.04 23.32
N ARG A 46 7.51 -10.20 23.64
CA ARG A 46 8.27 -10.22 24.90
C ARG A 46 7.37 -9.94 26.10
N GLU A 47 6.62 -8.83 26.05
CA GLU A 47 5.64 -8.48 27.09
C GLU A 47 4.59 -9.58 27.22
N GLY A 48 4.20 -10.11 26.06
CA GLY A 48 3.49 -11.36 25.86
C GLY A 48 3.85 -12.49 26.80
N LEU A 49 5.07 -12.99 26.64
CA LEU A 49 5.53 -14.16 27.38
C LEU A 49 5.59 -13.93 28.89
N ALA A 50 5.83 -12.69 29.31
CA ALA A 50 6.10 -12.38 30.70
C ALA A 50 4.84 -12.29 31.58
N THR A 51 3.66 -11.97 31.02
CA THR A 51 2.42 -11.90 31.80
C THR A 51 1.69 -13.25 31.96
N GLY A 52 1.99 -14.26 31.12
CA GLY A 52 1.52 -15.67 31.23
C GLY A 52 0.00 -15.90 31.16
N GLY A 53 -0.47 -16.94 30.45
CA GLY A 53 -1.88 -17.40 30.49
C GLY A 53 -2.59 -17.52 29.12
N TRP A 54 -3.92 -17.69 29.12
CA TRP A 54 -4.73 -17.90 27.90
C TRP A 54 -4.78 -16.70 26.94
N TRP A 55 -4.51 -15.50 27.44
CA TRP A 55 -4.43 -14.28 26.62
C TRP A 55 -3.26 -14.31 25.61
N LEU A 56 -2.27 -15.20 25.80
CA LEU A 56 -1.20 -15.47 24.83
C LEU A 56 -1.74 -15.88 23.45
N VAL A 57 -2.91 -16.51 23.39
CA VAL A 57 -3.58 -16.85 22.13
C VAL A 57 -4.04 -15.58 21.40
N GLY A 58 -4.67 -14.65 22.12
CA GLY A 58 -5.05 -13.35 21.55
C GLY A 58 -3.84 -12.53 21.12
N LEU A 59 -2.78 -12.55 21.92
CA LEU A 59 -1.50 -11.92 21.60
C LEU A 59 -0.88 -12.47 20.32
N PHE A 60 -0.90 -13.80 20.13
CA PHE A 60 -0.40 -14.41 18.90
C PHE A 60 -1.06 -13.80 17.67
N PHE A 61 -2.39 -13.60 17.68
CA PHE A 61 -3.09 -12.97 16.57
C PHE A 61 -2.72 -11.50 16.38
N VAL A 62 -2.45 -10.76 17.47
CA VAL A 62 -1.97 -9.37 17.39
C VAL A 62 -0.57 -9.31 16.77
N VAL A 63 0.37 -10.12 17.25
CA VAL A 63 1.74 -10.20 16.71
C VAL A 63 1.69 -10.65 15.25
N TRP A 64 0.92 -11.69 14.94
CA TRP A 64 0.71 -12.16 13.57
C TRP A 64 0.16 -11.04 12.68
N ALA A 65 -0.84 -10.27 13.15
CA ALA A 65 -1.40 -9.17 12.38
C ALA A 65 -0.35 -8.07 12.11
N ILE A 66 0.43 -7.68 13.13
CA ILE A 66 1.51 -6.69 12.98
C ILE A 66 2.56 -7.19 11.97
N VAL A 67 3.04 -8.42 12.13
CA VAL A 67 4.07 -8.98 11.25
C VAL A 67 3.56 -9.12 9.82
N SER A 68 2.36 -9.67 9.65
CA SER A 68 1.81 -10.05 8.34
C SER A 68 1.28 -8.87 7.54
N TYR A 69 0.70 -7.86 8.21
CA TYR A 69 0.07 -6.73 7.55
C TYR A 69 0.88 -5.44 7.61
N LEU A 70 1.86 -5.33 8.52
CA LEU A 70 2.75 -4.16 8.61
C LEU A 70 4.20 -4.50 8.26
N ALA A 71 4.84 -5.41 9.00
CA ALA A 71 6.29 -5.59 8.93
C ALA A 71 6.78 -6.25 7.63
N LEU A 72 6.23 -7.41 7.27
CA LEU A 72 6.64 -8.19 6.08
C LEU A 72 6.36 -7.45 4.76
N PRO A 73 5.16 -6.88 4.52
CA PRO A 73 4.91 -6.10 3.29
C PRO A 73 5.93 -4.97 3.11
N ARG A 74 6.35 -4.32 4.20
CA ARG A 74 7.34 -3.24 4.16
C ARG A 74 8.74 -3.76 3.84
N LEU A 75 9.16 -4.85 4.47
CA LEU A 75 10.42 -5.49 4.13
C LEU A 75 10.44 -5.86 2.65
N HIS A 76 9.38 -6.47 2.14
CA HIS A 76 9.27 -6.80 0.72
C HIS A 76 9.34 -5.58 -0.18
N ARG A 77 8.70 -4.47 0.17
CA ARG A 77 8.79 -3.22 -0.59
C ARG A 77 10.19 -2.61 -0.58
N ILE A 78 10.90 -2.64 0.56
CA ILE A 78 12.30 -2.21 0.64
C ILE A 78 13.16 -3.07 -0.29
N LEU A 79 13.02 -4.39 -0.19
CA LEU A 79 13.82 -5.31 -0.98
C LEU A 79 13.47 -5.19 -2.48
N SER A 80 12.20 -5.17 -2.84
CA SER A 80 11.75 -5.15 -4.24
C SER A 80 12.21 -3.90 -4.99
N ASN A 81 12.28 -2.76 -4.32
CA ASN A 81 12.86 -1.54 -4.86
C ASN A 81 14.35 -1.67 -5.22
N MET A 82 15.08 -2.61 -4.61
CA MET A 82 16.49 -2.85 -4.93
C MET A 82 16.68 -3.84 -6.09
N TYR A 83 15.87 -4.90 -6.17
CA TYR A 83 16.13 -6.00 -7.10
C TYR A 83 15.10 -6.16 -8.24
N VAL A 84 13.89 -5.61 -8.13
CA VAL A 84 12.84 -5.79 -9.16
C VAL A 84 12.94 -4.67 -10.21
N PRO A 85 13.30 -4.99 -11.46
CA PRO A 85 13.56 -3.98 -12.48
C PRO A 85 12.30 -3.27 -12.95
N ASN A 86 12.31 -1.95 -13.02
CA ASN A 86 11.16 -1.10 -13.38
C ASN A 86 10.87 -1.04 -14.91
N TYR A 87 11.21 -2.08 -15.66
CA TYR A 87 10.83 -2.22 -17.07
C TYR A 87 9.88 -3.40 -17.27
N PHE A 88 9.22 -3.45 -18.42
CA PHE A 88 8.26 -4.51 -18.73
C PHE A 88 8.97 -5.85 -18.92
N ILE A 89 8.61 -6.84 -18.10
CA ILE A 89 9.16 -8.21 -18.16
C ILE A 89 8.07 -9.28 -18.35
N GLY A 90 6.89 -8.91 -18.86
CA GLY A 90 5.78 -9.85 -19.04
C GLY A 90 5.17 -10.36 -17.73
N ARG A 91 5.40 -9.68 -16.59
CA ARG A 91 4.79 -9.98 -15.29
C ARG A 91 4.22 -8.73 -14.64
N THR A 92 3.12 -8.90 -13.94
CA THR A 92 2.52 -7.87 -13.07
C THR A 92 3.28 -7.75 -11.75
N ARG A 93 2.99 -6.70 -10.98
CA ARG A 93 3.52 -6.48 -9.64
C ARG A 93 2.41 -6.34 -8.59
N THR A 94 2.67 -6.76 -7.36
CA THR A 94 1.83 -6.44 -6.21
C THR A 94 2.04 -4.99 -5.77
N ALA A 95 1.22 -4.49 -4.83
CA ALA A 95 1.43 -3.18 -4.20
C ALA A 95 2.77 -3.07 -3.45
N ASP A 96 3.34 -4.20 -3.03
CA ASP A 96 4.64 -4.30 -2.37
C ASP A 96 5.80 -4.43 -3.38
N GLY A 97 5.53 -4.34 -4.68
CA GLY A 97 6.55 -4.39 -5.73
C GLY A 97 7.04 -5.78 -6.12
N ILE A 98 6.47 -6.84 -5.53
CA ILE A 98 6.85 -8.22 -5.82
C ILE A 98 6.26 -8.63 -7.17
N LEU A 99 7.03 -9.36 -7.99
CA LEU A 99 6.51 -9.94 -9.22
C LEU A 99 5.36 -10.92 -8.93
N SER A 100 4.22 -10.71 -9.58
CA SER A 100 3.03 -11.54 -9.43
C SER A 100 2.69 -12.24 -10.74
N ASP A 101 1.48 -12.05 -11.25
CA ASP A 101 0.90 -12.91 -12.27
C ASP A 101 1.53 -12.62 -13.62
N PRO A 102 1.77 -13.65 -14.46
CA PRO A 102 2.23 -13.47 -15.83
C PRO A 102 1.21 -12.74 -16.68
N ILE A 103 1.71 -11.96 -17.62
CA ILE A 103 0.90 -11.48 -18.73
C ILE A 103 0.75 -12.64 -19.72
N ASN A 104 -0.42 -13.29 -19.68
CA ASN A 104 -0.73 -14.49 -20.47
C ASN A 104 -1.79 -14.25 -21.54
N LEU A 105 -2.33 -13.03 -21.64
CA LEU A 105 -3.33 -12.68 -22.65
C LEU A 105 -3.14 -11.24 -23.11
N SER A 106 -3.49 -10.96 -24.37
CA SER A 106 -3.53 -9.60 -24.90
C SER A 106 -4.73 -9.40 -25.80
N VAL A 107 -5.08 -8.14 -26.06
CA VAL A 107 -6.24 -7.77 -26.87
C VAL A 107 -5.86 -6.68 -27.87
N ARG A 108 -6.39 -6.79 -29.09
CA ARG A 108 -6.35 -5.74 -30.11
C ARG A 108 -7.77 -5.29 -30.45
N GLY A 109 -8.05 -4.02 -30.19
CA GLY A 109 -9.37 -3.40 -30.31
C GLY A 109 -9.68 -2.37 -29.22
N SER A 110 -10.85 -1.72 -29.35
CA SER A 110 -11.31 -0.69 -28.42
C SER A 110 -11.82 -1.30 -27.10
N GLU A 111 -11.79 -0.48 -26.04
CA GLU A 111 -12.32 -0.83 -24.71
C GLU A 111 -13.76 -1.34 -24.78
N GLU A 112 -14.62 -0.63 -25.52
CA GLU A 112 -16.04 -0.96 -25.67
C GLU A 112 -16.24 -2.36 -26.25
N LYS A 113 -15.44 -2.76 -27.25
CA LYS A 113 -15.53 -4.08 -27.87
C LYS A 113 -15.05 -5.18 -26.91
N LEU A 114 -14.01 -4.90 -26.14
CA LEU A 114 -13.54 -5.79 -25.10
C LEU A 114 -14.60 -5.99 -24.01
N HIS A 115 -15.23 -4.91 -23.53
CA HIS A 115 -16.33 -5.01 -22.56
C HIS A 115 -17.51 -5.82 -23.09
N LYS A 116 -17.91 -5.60 -24.35
CA LYS A 116 -18.96 -6.41 -24.99
C LYS A 116 -18.58 -7.89 -25.05
N ALA A 117 -17.35 -8.20 -25.47
CA ALA A 117 -16.86 -9.58 -25.57
C ALA A 117 -16.89 -10.32 -24.22
N MET A 118 -16.40 -9.67 -23.16
CA MET A 118 -16.34 -10.24 -21.81
C MET A 118 -17.74 -10.43 -21.22
N THR A 119 -18.60 -9.41 -21.31
CA THR A 119 -19.96 -9.48 -20.76
C THR A 119 -20.85 -10.47 -21.51
N ALA A 120 -20.71 -10.58 -22.83
CA ALA A 120 -21.39 -11.61 -23.62
C ALA A 120 -20.94 -13.04 -23.24
N ALA A 121 -19.70 -13.19 -22.79
CA ALA A 121 -19.16 -14.46 -22.27
C ALA A 121 -19.57 -14.76 -20.82
N GLY A 122 -20.41 -13.94 -20.19
CA GLY A 122 -20.90 -14.16 -18.83
C GLY A 122 -19.95 -13.67 -17.72
N TRP A 123 -18.89 -12.94 -18.08
CA TRP A 123 -17.98 -12.36 -17.09
C TRP A 123 -18.57 -11.10 -16.46
N VAL A 124 -18.41 -10.99 -15.15
CA VAL A 124 -18.91 -9.87 -14.33
C VAL A 124 -17.77 -8.89 -14.07
N LEU A 125 -18.02 -7.60 -14.33
CA LEU A 125 -17.06 -6.54 -14.03
C LEU A 125 -16.93 -6.39 -12.51
N ALA A 126 -15.70 -6.36 -12.00
CA ALA A 126 -15.41 -6.16 -10.59
C ALA A 126 -15.67 -4.70 -10.17
N ASP A 127 -16.23 -4.51 -8.96
CA ASP A 127 -16.38 -3.17 -8.38
C ASP A 127 -15.00 -2.55 -8.06
N ASP A 128 -14.93 -1.22 -8.07
CA ASP A 128 -13.77 -0.49 -7.55
C ASP A 128 -13.67 -0.60 -6.03
N ILE A 129 -12.44 -0.66 -5.51
CA ILE A 129 -12.19 -0.57 -4.06
C ILE A 129 -12.56 0.83 -3.56
N THR A 130 -13.74 0.92 -2.96
CA THR A 130 -14.29 2.07 -2.24
C THR A 130 -14.66 1.68 -0.80
N PRO A 131 -14.77 2.62 0.16
CA PRO A 131 -15.24 2.31 1.51
C PRO A 131 -16.58 1.55 1.53
N ARG A 132 -17.47 1.89 0.58
CA ARG A 132 -18.76 1.19 0.41
C ARG A 132 -18.57 -0.27 -0.03
N SER A 133 -17.75 -0.52 -1.04
CA SER A 133 -17.47 -1.89 -1.52
C SER A 133 -16.71 -2.73 -0.48
N ALA A 134 -15.79 -2.11 0.27
CA ALA A 134 -15.03 -2.77 1.34
C ALA A 134 -15.97 -3.16 2.48
N TRP A 135 -16.87 -2.27 2.89
CA TRP A 135 -17.90 -2.58 3.88
C TRP A 135 -18.86 -3.67 3.41
N LYS A 136 -19.29 -3.61 2.13
CA LYS A 136 -20.11 -4.66 1.52
C LYS A 136 -19.38 -6.01 1.53
N MET A 137 -18.08 -6.04 1.20
CA MET A 137 -17.25 -7.25 1.25
C MET A 137 -17.23 -7.84 2.67
N VAL A 138 -16.96 -7.02 3.69
CA VAL A 138 -16.98 -7.46 5.10
C VAL A 138 -18.33 -8.08 5.46
N LEU A 139 -19.44 -7.39 5.14
CA LEU A 139 -20.78 -7.91 5.41
C LEU A 139 -21.08 -9.22 4.67
N THR A 140 -20.66 -9.37 3.41
CA THR A 140 -20.88 -10.59 2.63
C THR A 140 -20.09 -11.77 3.16
N VAL A 141 -18.84 -11.54 3.60
CA VAL A 141 -18.02 -12.57 4.24
C VAL A 141 -18.65 -13.03 5.56
N LEU A 142 -19.08 -12.08 6.41
CA LEU A 142 -19.73 -12.39 7.69
C LEU A 142 -21.09 -13.10 7.52
N SER A 143 -21.84 -12.75 6.48
CA SER A 143 -23.16 -13.37 6.20
C SER A 143 -23.08 -14.64 5.35
N GLY A 144 -21.87 -15.07 4.93
CA GLY A 144 -21.67 -16.24 4.07
C GLY A 144 -22.32 -16.12 2.69
N ARG A 145 -22.58 -14.91 2.20
CA ARG A 145 -23.23 -14.65 0.91
C ARG A 145 -22.21 -14.48 -0.21
N SER A 146 -22.59 -14.87 -1.43
CA SER A 146 -21.79 -14.59 -2.62
C SER A 146 -21.80 -13.08 -2.95
N TYR A 147 -20.66 -12.58 -3.44
CA TYR A 147 -20.47 -11.25 -3.97
C TYR A 147 -19.77 -11.37 -5.34
N PRO A 148 -20.55 -11.55 -6.43
CA PRO A 148 -20.01 -11.85 -7.76
C PRO A 148 -19.11 -10.73 -8.32
N ASN A 149 -19.47 -9.47 -8.05
CA ASN A 149 -18.71 -8.29 -8.43
C ASN A 149 -17.78 -7.77 -7.32
N ALA A 150 -17.32 -8.63 -6.40
CA ALA A 150 -16.42 -8.22 -5.33
C ALA A 150 -15.17 -7.52 -5.90
N PRO A 151 -14.66 -6.45 -5.27
CA PRO A 151 -13.44 -5.82 -5.74
C PRO A 151 -12.24 -6.78 -5.63
N VAL A 152 -11.32 -6.72 -6.59
CA VAL A 152 -10.08 -7.50 -6.58
C VAL A 152 -8.91 -6.67 -6.06
N SER A 153 -7.92 -7.33 -5.46
CA SER A 153 -6.68 -6.67 -5.04
C SER A 153 -6.00 -5.93 -6.21
N PRO A 154 -5.38 -4.76 -5.95
CA PRO A 154 -4.63 -4.04 -6.97
C PRO A 154 -3.44 -4.85 -7.50
N ALA A 155 -3.26 -4.83 -8.81
CA ALA A 155 -2.10 -5.35 -9.50
C ALA A 155 -1.57 -4.27 -10.46
N PHE A 156 -0.25 -4.22 -10.61
CA PHE A 156 0.44 -3.13 -11.28
C PHE A 156 1.16 -3.60 -12.52
N LEU A 157 1.02 -2.82 -13.59
CA LEU A 157 1.76 -2.95 -14.84
C LEU A 157 1.98 -1.54 -15.41
N PHE A 158 3.14 -1.29 -16.01
CA PHE A 158 3.52 0.06 -16.47
C PHE A 158 3.44 1.13 -15.37
N GLY A 159 3.64 0.72 -14.11
CA GLY A 159 3.55 1.64 -12.98
C GLY A 159 2.16 2.05 -12.55
N ARG A 160 1.11 1.41 -13.07
CA ARG A 160 -0.26 1.80 -12.74
C ARG A 160 -1.11 0.59 -12.42
N ARG A 161 -2.11 0.83 -11.58
CA ARG A 161 -3.14 -0.14 -11.25
C ARG A 161 -3.85 -0.59 -12.54
N GLN A 162 -4.36 -1.82 -12.55
CA GLN A 162 -5.23 -2.31 -13.61
C GLN A 162 -6.38 -1.33 -13.90
N ASP A 163 -6.79 -1.23 -15.16
CA ASP A 163 -7.92 -0.38 -15.56
C ASP A 163 -9.24 -0.99 -15.11
N PHE A 164 -9.40 -2.30 -15.31
CA PHE A 164 -10.55 -3.06 -14.86
C PHE A 164 -10.20 -4.53 -14.69
N ALA A 165 -11.06 -5.24 -13.97
CA ALA A 165 -10.98 -6.67 -13.77
C ALA A 165 -12.34 -7.30 -13.97
N TYR A 166 -12.34 -8.51 -14.50
CA TYR A 166 -13.51 -9.36 -14.68
C TYR A 166 -13.39 -10.60 -13.82
N GLN A 167 -14.53 -11.07 -13.31
CA GLN A 167 -14.64 -12.27 -12.50
C GLN A 167 -15.79 -13.16 -12.99
N GLN A 168 -15.63 -14.45 -12.77
CA GLN A 168 -16.70 -15.44 -12.93
C GLN A 168 -16.61 -16.45 -11.78
N GLU A 169 -17.65 -16.50 -10.95
CA GLU A 169 -17.72 -17.47 -9.85
C GLU A 169 -18.00 -18.88 -10.40
N VAL A 170 -17.36 -19.88 -9.79
CA VAL A 170 -17.60 -21.30 -10.12
C VAL A 170 -18.66 -21.86 -9.19
N ASP A 171 -19.77 -22.35 -9.75
CA ASP A 171 -20.84 -23.05 -9.03
C ASP A 171 -21.38 -22.32 -7.78
N GLY A 172 -21.38 -20.98 -7.80
CA GLY A 172 -21.80 -20.16 -6.66
C GLY A 172 -20.86 -20.20 -5.45
N ASN A 173 -19.66 -20.76 -5.60
CA ASN A 173 -18.66 -20.85 -4.55
C ASN A 173 -17.74 -19.61 -4.58
N PRO A 174 -17.79 -18.73 -3.56
CA PRO A 174 -16.97 -17.52 -3.55
C PRO A 174 -15.46 -17.81 -3.43
N ARG A 175 -15.06 -19.02 -3.02
CA ARG A 175 -13.64 -19.41 -2.86
C ARG A 175 -12.99 -19.85 -4.17
N ARG A 176 -13.78 -20.09 -5.22
CA ARG A 176 -13.33 -20.56 -6.53
C ARG A 176 -13.81 -19.64 -7.62
N ARG A 177 -12.89 -18.92 -8.25
CA ARG A 177 -13.23 -17.86 -9.19
C ARG A 177 -12.21 -17.79 -10.30
N HIS A 178 -12.73 -17.66 -11.52
CA HIS A 178 -11.97 -17.22 -12.67
C HIS A 178 -11.82 -15.70 -12.58
N HIS A 179 -10.64 -15.16 -12.83
CA HIS A 179 -10.46 -13.72 -12.88
C HIS A 179 -9.46 -13.30 -13.93
N VAL A 180 -9.69 -12.14 -14.54
CA VAL A 180 -8.77 -11.54 -15.50
C VAL A 180 -8.69 -10.04 -15.31
N ARG A 181 -7.47 -9.51 -15.25
CA ARG A 181 -7.17 -8.08 -15.10
C ARG A 181 -6.65 -7.53 -16.41
N PHE A 182 -7.01 -6.29 -16.76
CA PHE A 182 -6.61 -5.64 -18.01
C PHE A 182 -5.89 -4.30 -17.77
N TRP A 183 -4.88 -4.05 -18.61
CA TRP A 183 -4.12 -2.80 -18.66
C TRP A 183 -4.04 -2.29 -20.09
N ARG A 184 -4.47 -1.05 -20.32
CA ARG A 184 -4.25 -0.34 -21.58
C ARG A 184 -2.75 -0.13 -21.80
N CYS A 185 -2.27 -0.48 -22.98
CA CYS A 185 -0.90 -0.19 -23.40
C CYS A 185 -0.71 1.32 -23.60
N PRO A 186 0.46 1.89 -23.25
CA PRO A 186 0.76 3.28 -23.58
C PRO A 186 0.74 3.52 -25.10
N ASP A 187 0.36 4.72 -25.52
CA ASP A 187 0.26 5.05 -26.94
C ASP A 187 1.61 4.86 -27.64
N GLY A 188 1.57 4.16 -28.78
CA GLY A 188 2.76 3.86 -29.58
C GLY A 188 3.68 2.77 -29.00
N TRP A 189 3.42 2.28 -27.78
CA TRP A 189 4.21 1.22 -27.15
C TRP A 189 4.13 -0.10 -27.94
N LEU A 190 5.26 -0.82 -27.98
CA LEU A 190 5.41 -2.08 -28.70
C LEU A 190 5.80 -3.18 -27.73
N LEU A 191 5.25 -4.37 -27.94
CA LEU A 191 5.77 -5.58 -27.34
C LEU A 191 7.16 -5.91 -27.91
N PRO A 192 7.95 -6.74 -27.20
CA PRO A 192 9.11 -7.42 -27.78
C PRO A 192 8.78 -7.99 -29.17
N GLY A 193 9.71 -7.86 -30.11
CA GLY A 193 9.48 -8.23 -31.52
C GLY A 193 8.70 -7.20 -32.35
N GLY A 194 8.32 -6.05 -31.77
CA GLY A 194 7.67 -4.96 -32.49
C GLY A 194 6.16 -5.12 -32.69
N HIS A 195 5.53 -6.05 -31.99
CA HIS A 195 4.09 -6.29 -32.10
C HIS A 195 3.28 -5.20 -31.40
N ARG A 196 2.16 -4.80 -32.03
CA ARG A 196 1.21 -3.84 -31.46
C ARG A 196 0.01 -4.54 -30.84
N VAL A 197 -0.29 -4.20 -29.59
CA VAL A 197 -1.51 -4.58 -28.89
C VAL A 197 -2.09 -3.37 -28.17
N ASP A 198 -3.39 -3.41 -27.94
CA ASP A 198 -4.13 -2.34 -27.27
C ASP A 198 -4.19 -2.56 -25.76
N TRP A 199 -4.29 -3.82 -25.34
CA TRP A 199 -4.40 -4.23 -23.95
C TRP A 199 -3.53 -5.44 -23.65
N LEU A 200 -2.98 -5.45 -22.44
CA LEU A 200 -2.39 -6.63 -21.83
C LEU A 200 -3.26 -7.11 -20.69
N ALA A 201 -3.22 -8.41 -20.44
CA ALA A 201 -4.05 -9.06 -19.45
C ALA A 201 -3.31 -10.17 -18.71
N ALA A 202 -3.72 -10.37 -17.46
CA ALA A 202 -3.31 -11.47 -16.62
C ALA A 202 -4.58 -12.19 -16.15
N GLY A 203 -4.82 -13.38 -16.69
CA GLY A 203 -5.87 -14.30 -16.26
C GLY A 203 -5.33 -15.31 -15.27
N SER A 204 -6.04 -15.54 -14.16
CA SER A 204 -5.69 -16.62 -13.24
C SER A 204 -6.92 -17.20 -12.53
N TYR A 205 -6.82 -18.46 -12.12
CA TYR A 205 -7.89 -19.19 -11.45
C TYR A 205 -7.60 -19.30 -9.95
N ASP A 206 -8.49 -18.75 -9.13
CA ASP A 206 -8.42 -18.92 -7.68
C ASP A 206 -9.03 -20.26 -7.29
N LYS A 207 -8.24 -21.19 -6.72
CA LYS A 207 -8.70 -22.53 -6.32
C LYS A 207 -9.16 -22.63 -4.87
N SER A 208 -8.65 -21.77 -4.00
CA SER A 208 -8.99 -21.74 -2.57
C SER A 208 -8.59 -20.43 -1.90
N VAL A 209 -8.96 -20.25 -0.64
CA VAL A 209 -8.42 -19.20 0.23
C VAL A 209 -7.36 -19.82 1.14
N GLY A 210 -6.22 -19.15 1.32
CA GLY A 210 -5.12 -19.62 2.16
C GLY A 210 -4.23 -18.47 2.63
N LEU A 211 -3.06 -18.82 3.17
CA LEU A 211 -2.07 -17.84 3.58
C LEU A 211 -1.02 -17.61 2.48
N SER A 212 -0.67 -16.36 2.24
CA SER A 212 0.51 -15.99 1.45
C SER A 212 1.76 -16.59 2.09
N LEU A 213 2.65 -17.19 1.29
CA LEU A 213 3.90 -17.74 1.80
C LEU A 213 4.88 -16.64 2.24
N PHE A 214 4.75 -15.45 1.66
CA PHE A 214 5.69 -14.35 1.89
C PHE A 214 5.25 -13.42 3.01
N THR A 215 3.95 -13.19 3.14
CA THR A 215 3.40 -12.22 4.09
C THR A 215 2.55 -12.86 5.18
N PHE A 216 2.22 -14.15 5.09
CA PHE A 216 1.23 -14.82 5.97
C PHE A 216 -0.14 -14.14 6.01
N GLN A 217 -0.44 -13.27 5.05
CA GLN A 217 -1.75 -12.64 4.90
C GLN A 217 -2.74 -13.64 4.32
N LEU A 218 -4.01 -13.52 4.72
CA LEU A 218 -5.10 -14.23 4.07
C LEU A 218 -5.24 -13.74 2.62
N THR A 219 -5.13 -14.65 1.66
CA THR A 219 -5.22 -14.37 0.23
C THR A 219 -5.84 -15.54 -0.54
N HIS A 220 -6.22 -15.31 -1.79
CA HIS A 220 -6.60 -16.40 -2.67
C HIS A 220 -5.35 -17.15 -3.14
N LYS A 221 -5.49 -18.47 -3.24
CA LYS A 221 -4.50 -19.37 -3.82
C LYS A 221 -4.84 -19.55 -5.28
N ILE A 222 -3.87 -19.22 -6.13
CA ILE A 222 -3.98 -19.37 -7.57
C ILE A 222 -3.59 -20.79 -7.98
N ASP A 223 -4.21 -21.30 -9.04
CA ASP A 223 -3.82 -22.55 -9.66
C ASP A 223 -2.49 -22.44 -10.40
N GLU A 224 -1.72 -23.54 -10.41
CA GLU A 224 -0.36 -23.50 -10.95
C GLU A 224 -0.36 -23.35 -12.47
N ASP A 225 -1.29 -23.99 -13.18
CA ASP A 225 -1.33 -24.03 -14.63
C ASP A 225 -2.14 -22.84 -15.18
N ILE A 226 -1.51 -21.66 -15.21
CA ILE A 226 -2.17 -20.41 -15.62
C ILE A 226 -2.62 -20.40 -17.10
N ASP A 227 -2.04 -21.28 -17.91
CA ASP A 227 -2.40 -21.41 -19.33
C ASP A 227 -3.78 -22.07 -19.50
N ILE A 228 -4.18 -22.94 -18.56
CA ILE A 228 -5.54 -23.53 -18.55
C ILE A 228 -6.57 -22.41 -18.37
N GLU A 229 -6.32 -21.47 -17.47
CA GLU A 229 -7.18 -20.32 -17.26
C GLU A 229 -7.20 -19.38 -18.48
N ARG A 230 -6.02 -19.09 -19.03
CA ARG A 230 -5.90 -18.31 -20.28
C ARG A 230 -6.78 -18.89 -21.38
N ASP A 231 -6.70 -20.20 -21.58
CA ASP A 231 -7.42 -20.90 -22.63
C ASP A 231 -8.93 -20.94 -22.33
N TYR A 232 -9.32 -21.09 -21.06
CA TYR A 232 -10.71 -20.94 -20.63
C TYR A 232 -11.29 -19.55 -20.96
N ILE A 233 -10.55 -18.48 -20.66
CA ILE A 233 -10.96 -17.11 -21.01
C ILE A 233 -11.15 -16.98 -22.53
N ILE A 234 -10.18 -17.43 -23.31
CA ILE A 234 -10.22 -17.37 -24.77
C ILE A 234 -11.42 -18.15 -25.32
N GLU A 235 -11.64 -19.36 -24.83
CA GLU A 235 -12.75 -20.20 -25.27
C GLU A 235 -14.11 -19.60 -24.90
N SER A 236 -14.27 -19.07 -23.69
CA SER A 236 -15.52 -18.47 -23.23
C SER A 236 -15.93 -17.30 -24.14
N VAL A 237 -14.97 -16.46 -24.50
CA VAL A 237 -15.17 -15.27 -25.34
C VAL A 237 -15.39 -15.67 -26.81
N LYS A 238 -14.68 -16.68 -27.33
CA LYS A 238 -14.93 -17.21 -28.69
C LYS A 238 -16.31 -17.87 -28.84
N LYS A 239 -16.79 -18.56 -27.79
CA LYS A 239 -18.10 -19.23 -27.81
C LYS A 239 -19.24 -18.21 -27.82
N SER A 240 -19.09 -17.07 -27.15
CA SER A 240 -20.12 -16.03 -27.08
C SER A 240 -20.18 -15.15 -28.33
N GLU A 241 -19.05 -14.82 -28.94
CA GLU A 241 -18.97 -13.81 -30.01
C GLU A 241 -18.25 -14.34 -31.25
N LYS A 242 -19.01 -14.60 -32.33
CA LYS A 242 -18.53 -15.25 -33.56
C LYS A 242 -17.43 -14.50 -34.33
N TYR A 243 -17.26 -13.20 -34.07
CA TYR A 243 -16.32 -12.35 -34.79
C TYR A 243 -14.92 -12.29 -34.17
N ILE A 244 -14.71 -12.95 -33.03
CA ILE A 244 -13.41 -13.01 -32.38
C ILE A 244 -12.48 -13.94 -33.13
N ARG A 245 -11.26 -13.46 -33.34
CA ARG A 245 -10.14 -14.29 -33.80
C ARG A 245 -9.05 -14.28 -32.75
N VAL A 246 -8.21 -15.30 -32.77
CA VAL A 246 -7.04 -15.41 -31.90
C VAL A 246 -5.82 -15.54 -32.79
N ALA A 247 -4.90 -14.59 -32.65
CA ALA A 247 -3.52 -14.78 -33.08
C ALA A 247 -2.69 -15.23 -31.87
N VAL A 248 -1.57 -15.89 -32.08
CA VAL A 248 -0.68 -16.29 -30.98
C VAL A 248 0.72 -15.77 -31.29
N LEU A 249 1.28 -15.00 -30.35
CA LEU A 249 2.70 -14.69 -30.34
C LEU A 249 3.40 -15.83 -29.61
N LYS A 250 3.99 -16.72 -30.40
CA LYS A 250 4.79 -17.82 -29.86
C LYS A 250 6.07 -17.30 -29.23
N ASP A 251 6.50 -17.93 -28.15
CA ASP A 251 7.75 -17.61 -27.46
C ASP A 251 7.84 -16.13 -27.06
N PHE A 252 6.69 -15.51 -26.71
CA PHE A 252 6.64 -14.13 -26.22
C PHE A 252 7.53 -13.96 -24.98
N SER A 253 7.52 -14.98 -24.14
CA SER A 253 8.55 -15.28 -23.16
C SER A 253 8.97 -16.73 -23.32
N THR A 254 10.15 -17.10 -22.82
CA THR A 254 10.47 -18.52 -22.63
C THR A 254 9.47 -19.11 -21.65
N GLY A 255 8.93 -20.31 -21.88
CA GLY A 255 8.14 -21.00 -20.86
C GLY A 255 8.90 -21.14 -19.54
N TYR A 256 8.21 -21.01 -18.40
CA TYR A 256 8.85 -21.01 -17.08
C TYR A 256 7.97 -21.56 -15.96
N HIS A 257 8.66 -21.98 -14.89
CA HIS A 257 8.08 -22.29 -13.58
C HIS A 257 8.57 -21.27 -12.56
N SER A 258 7.67 -20.66 -11.82
CA SER A 258 8.02 -19.62 -10.84
C SER A 258 7.01 -19.56 -9.70
N ARG A 259 7.07 -18.50 -8.90
CA ARG A 259 6.08 -18.18 -7.88
C ARG A 259 5.47 -16.79 -8.12
N ASN A 260 4.19 -16.62 -7.79
CA ASN A 260 3.50 -15.32 -7.84
C ASN A 260 3.82 -14.46 -6.59
N GLY A 261 3.20 -13.29 -6.47
CA GLY A 261 3.44 -12.36 -5.36
C GLY A 261 2.94 -12.84 -4.00
N SER A 262 2.11 -13.89 -3.97
CA SER A 262 1.63 -14.58 -2.77
C SER A 262 2.44 -15.85 -2.47
N GLY A 263 3.38 -16.21 -3.35
CA GLY A 263 4.20 -17.42 -3.28
C GLY A 263 3.59 -18.67 -3.91
N ASP A 264 2.45 -18.59 -4.60
CA ASP A 264 1.87 -19.74 -5.28
C ASP A 264 2.69 -20.10 -6.51
N LEU A 265 2.81 -21.40 -6.79
CA LEU A 265 3.50 -21.88 -7.99
C LEU A 265 2.78 -21.40 -9.24
N ILE A 266 3.54 -21.08 -10.27
CA ILE A 266 3.04 -20.73 -11.60
C ILE A 266 3.81 -21.53 -12.64
N ARG A 267 3.10 -22.04 -13.63
CA ARG A 267 3.60 -22.68 -14.84
C ARG A 267 2.97 -22.02 -16.08
N THR A 268 3.82 -21.67 -17.05
CA THR A 268 3.36 -21.17 -18.35
C THR A 268 4.26 -21.63 -19.49
N ASP A 269 3.66 -21.85 -20.66
CA ASP A 269 4.31 -22.12 -21.94
C ASP A 269 5.05 -20.89 -22.49
N GLY A 270 4.71 -19.70 -22.02
CA GLY A 270 5.33 -18.43 -22.41
C GLY A 270 4.75 -17.78 -23.66
N ASP A 271 3.73 -18.39 -24.28
CA ASP A 271 3.02 -17.85 -25.43
C ASP A 271 2.06 -16.74 -25.02
N LEU A 272 1.86 -15.76 -25.91
CA LEU A 272 0.91 -14.67 -25.70
C LEU A 272 -0.15 -14.64 -26.81
N PRO A 273 -1.34 -15.22 -26.55
CA PRO A 273 -2.50 -15.06 -27.40
C PRO A 273 -2.95 -13.59 -27.48
N ILE A 274 -3.38 -13.19 -28.67
CA ILE A 274 -3.97 -11.88 -28.99
C ILE A 274 -5.43 -12.11 -29.41
N LEU A 275 -6.36 -11.64 -28.57
CA LEU A 275 -7.78 -11.57 -28.91
C LEU A 275 -8.04 -10.38 -29.85
N GLU A 276 -8.47 -10.70 -31.06
CA GLU A 276 -8.86 -9.73 -32.09
C GLU A 276 -10.34 -9.39 -31.93
N VAL A 277 -10.64 -8.38 -31.11
CA VAL A 277 -12.02 -7.92 -30.85
C VAL A 277 -12.46 -6.82 -31.81
N GLY A 278 -11.58 -6.33 -32.67
CA GLY A 278 -11.83 -5.21 -33.58
C GLY A 278 -13.02 -5.40 -34.53
N ARG A 279 -13.45 -6.64 -34.80
CA ARG A 279 -14.57 -6.96 -35.70
C ARG A 279 -15.94 -7.04 -35.01
N ILE A 280 -15.98 -6.96 -33.69
CA ILE A 280 -17.24 -6.94 -32.93
C ILE A 280 -18.03 -5.66 -33.28
N ARG A 281 -19.31 -5.83 -33.58
CA ARG A 281 -20.24 -4.72 -33.83
C ARG A 281 -20.74 -4.18 -32.50
N ILE A 282 -20.83 -2.86 -32.37
CA ILE A 282 -21.37 -2.20 -31.18
C ILE A 282 -22.73 -1.64 -31.57
N ASP A 283 -23.79 -2.21 -31.00
CA ASP A 283 -25.17 -1.83 -31.34
C ASP A 283 -25.67 -0.67 -30.47
N LYS A 284 -25.04 -0.48 -29.29
CA LYS A 284 -25.26 0.65 -28.38
C LYS A 284 -23.91 1.11 -27.83
N PRO A 285 -23.63 2.43 -27.77
CA PRO A 285 -22.42 2.92 -27.15
C PRO A 285 -22.38 2.44 -25.69
N ILE A 286 -21.35 1.69 -25.34
CA ILE A 286 -21.08 1.29 -23.96
C ILE A 286 -20.34 2.47 -23.34
N ALA A 287 -20.82 2.97 -22.20
CA ALA A 287 -20.10 4.01 -21.49
C ALA A 287 -18.70 3.51 -21.14
N THR A 288 -17.66 4.06 -21.78
CA THR A 288 -16.27 3.87 -21.35
C THR A 288 -16.15 4.32 -19.91
N LEU A 289 -15.53 3.49 -19.06
CA LEU A 289 -15.33 3.83 -17.67
C LEU A 289 -14.41 5.05 -17.60
N LYS A 290 -14.83 6.09 -16.87
CA LYS A 290 -14.00 7.28 -16.64
C LYS A 290 -12.78 6.83 -15.83
N ARG A 291 -11.64 6.64 -16.51
CA ARG A 291 -10.43 6.09 -15.91
C ARG A 291 -9.86 7.07 -14.90
N PHE A 292 -9.72 6.65 -13.65
CA PHE A 292 -8.84 7.32 -12.71
C PHE A 292 -7.47 6.65 -12.79
N GLY A 293 -6.57 7.22 -13.59
CA GLY A 293 -5.20 6.76 -13.76
C GLY A 293 -4.33 7.03 -12.52
N ILE A 294 -4.73 6.50 -11.37
CA ILE A 294 -3.96 6.63 -10.14
C ILE A 294 -2.81 5.63 -10.20
N ILE A 295 -1.60 6.17 -10.30
CA ILE A 295 -0.35 5.45 -10.03
C ILE A 295 -0.33 5.22 -8.51
N MET A 296 -0.75 4.03 -8.07
CA MET A 296 -0.55 3.54 -6.70
C MET A 296 0.63 2.56 -6.64
N ASP A 297 1.55 2.63 -7.61
CA ASP A 297 2.76 1.82 -7.57
C ASP A 297 3.77 2.52 -6.66
N GLY A 298 4.00 1.94 -5.48
CA GLY A 298 4.97 2.46 -4.52
C GLY A 298 6.44 2.19 -4.88
N THR A 299 6.68 1.63 -6.07
CA THR A 299 8.02 1.32 -6.61
C THR A 299 8.46 2.25 -7.75
N ILE A 300 7.57 3.11 -8.26
CA ILE A 300 7.93 4.07 -9.29
C ILE A 300 8.29 5.40 -8.66
N HIS A 301 9.59 5.72 -8.72
CA HIS A 301 10.11 6.98 -8.20
C HIS A 301 10.20 8.10 -9.24
N ASP A 302 10.24 7.80 -10.55
CA ASP A 302 10.84 8.78 -11.48
C ASP A 302 10.13 9.09 -12.81
N ARG A 303 9.03 8.43 -13.20
CA ARG A 303 8.38 8.78 -14.47
C ARG A 303 6.86 8.77 -14.44
N CYS A 304 6.33 9.92 -14.82
CA CYS A 304 4.92 10.18 -15.02
C CYS A 304 4.65 10.30 -16.54
N PRO A 305 3.71 9.54 -17.13
CA PRO A 305 3.38 9.66 -18.55
C PRO A 305 2.73 11.00 -18.88
N ARG A 306 2.86 11.43 -20.14
CA ARG A 306 2.69 12.81 -20.64
C ARG A 306 1.27 13.40 -20.56
N ASN A 307 0.28 12.69 -20.00
CA ASN A 307 -1.13 13.11 -19.88
C ASN A 307 -1.70 12.92 -18.44
N HIS A 308 -0.84 12.81 -17.43
CA HIS A 308 -1.23 12.58 -16.03
C HIS A 308 -1.77 13.83 -15.30
N GLU A 309 -1.52 15.02 -15.85
CA GLU A 309 -1.74 16.29 -15.14
C GLU A 309 -3.22 16.63 -14.97
N THR A 310 -4.06 16.35 -15.97
CA THR A 310 -5.49 16.70 -15.94
C THR A 310 -6.33 15.83 -15.01
N LEU A 311 -5.87 14.61 -14.70
CA LEU A 311 -6.58 13.63 -13.88
C LEU A 311 -6.30 13.79 -12.37
N LEU A 312 -5.09 14.23 -12.05
CA LEU A 312 -4.70 14.58 -10.69
C LEU A 312 -5.21 15.96 -10.28
N GLU A 313 -5.27 16.93 -11.18
CA GLU A 313 -5.88 18.24 -10.85
C GLU A 313 -7.34 18.08 -10.37
N GLU A 314 -8.10 17.16 -10.95
CA GLU A 314 -9.52 16.99 -10.64
C GLU A 314 -9.77 16.16 -9.36
N LEU A 315 -9.05 15.03 -9.17
CA LEU A 315 -9.16 14.21 -7.94
C LEU A 315 -8.39 14.78 -6.74
N TRP A 316 -7.23 15.41 -6.97
CA TRP A 316 -6.30 15.87 -5.92
C TRP A 316 -6.45 17.36 -5.61
N SER A 317 -7.49 17.99 -6.16
CA SER A 317 -8.14 19.12 -5.50
C SER A 317 -8.59 18.77 -4.07
N ARG A 318 -8.77 17.47 -3.76
CA ARG A 318 -9.06 16.93 -2.43
C ARG A 318 -7.83 16.25 -1.80
N ARG A 319 -7.70 16.38 -0.47
CA ARG A 319 -6.59 15.85 0.33
C ARG A 319 -6.51 14.32 0.22
N PRO A 320 -5.33 13.70 0.02
CA PRO A 320 -5.20 12.24 -0.03
C PRO A 320 -5.73 11.57 1.25
N PRO A 321 -6.38 10.38 1.16
CA PRO A 321 -6.85 9.65 2.34
C PRO A 321 -5.74 9.39 3.37
N GLN A 322 -4.50 9.17 2.91
CA GLN A 322 -3.35 8.93 3.79
C GLN A 322 -3.05 10.14 4.67
N ILE A 323 -3.10 11.35 4.10
CA ILE A 323 -2.91 12.60 4.84
C ILE A 323 -4.06 12.81 5.83
N LEU A 324 -5.30 12.59 5.41
CA LEU A 324 -6.49 12.74 6.26
C LEU A 324 -6.46 11.77 7.45
N ILE A 325 -6.31 10.47 7.18
CA ILE A 325 -6.29 9.42 8.20
C ILE A 325 -5.08 9.63 9.13
N GLY A 326 -3.89 9.91 8.57
CA GLY A 326 -2.69 10.14 9.37
C GLY A 326 -2.82 11.39 10.26
N SER A 327 -3.49 12.44 9.76
CA SER A 327 -3.77 13.65 10.55
C SER A 327 -4.77 13.37 11.68
N VAL A 328 -5.81 12.57 11.44
CA VAL A 328 -6.76 12.14 12.49
C VAL A 328 -6.04 11.31 13.54
N LEU A 329 -5.22 10.33 13.13
CA LEU A 329 -4.44 9.52 14.05
C LEU A 329 -3.45 10.35 14.87
N MET A 330 -2.79 11.33 14.24
CA MET A 330 -1.89 12.24 14.93
C MET A 330 -2.65 13.07 15.98
N ILE A 331 -3.81 13.64 15.63
CA ILE A 331 -4.66 14.37 16.58
C ILE A 331 -5.08 13.47 17.75
N LEU A 332 -5.48 12.23 17.48
CA LEU A 332 -5.86 11.28 18.53
C LEU A 332 -4.67 10.93 19.43
N ALA A 333 -3.47 10.74 18.86
CA ALA A 333 -2.25 10.51 19.63
C ALA A 333 -1.89 11.72 20.50
N SER A 334 -1.96 12.94 19.97
CA SER A 334 -1.73 14.18 20.71
C SER A 334 -2.75 14.37 21.84
N LEU A 335 -4.04 14.11 21.60
CA LEU A 335 -5.09 14.17 22.63
C LEU A 335 -4.85 13.13 23.73
N PHE A 336 -4.40 11.94 23.34
CA PHE A 336 -4.04 10.89 24.27
C PHE A 336 -2.83 11.32 25.15
N ALA A 337 -1.80 11.95 24.56
CA ALA A 337 -0.66 12.50 25.31
C ALA A 337 -1.07 13.62 26.29
N VAL A 338 -2.03 14.46 25.93
CA VAL A 338 -2.63 15.46 26.86
C VAL A 338 -3.33 14.76 28.01
N GLY A 339 -4.13 13.73 27.72
CA GLY A 339 -4.80 12.92 28.74
C GLY A 339 -3.80 12.32 29.73
N GLN A 340 -2.70 11.75 29.23
CA GLN A 340 -1.63 11.21 30.09
C GLN A 340 -0.99 12.30 30.94
N THR A 341 -0.69 13.47 30.37
CA THR A 341 -0.13 14.60 31.12
C THR A 341 -1.05 15.06 32.25
N LEU A 342 -2.38 15.07 32.02
CA LEU A 342 -3.35 15.42 33.06
C LEU A 342 -3.38 14.38 34.18
N VAL A 343 -3.25 13.09 33.86
CA VAL A 343 -3.14 12.01 34.85
C VAL A 343 -1.84 12.14 35.65
N ASP A 344 -0.74 12.48 34.99
CA ASP A 344 0.55 12.70 35.64
C ASP A 344 0.49 13.92 36.58
N ILE A 345 -0.17 15.00 36.15
CA ILE A 345 -0.44 16.17 37.01
C ILE A 345 -1.34 15.80 38.20
N SER A 346 -2.35 14.95 38.01
CA SER A 346 -3.20 14.53 39.14
C SER A 346 -2.48 13.60 40.12
N SER A 347 -1.46 12.88 39.66
CA SER A 347 -0.67 11.93 40.45
C SER A 347 0.72 12.50 40.82
N TRP A 348 0.82 13.83 40.88
CA TRP A 348 2.10 14.53 41.05
C TRP A 348 2.85 14.13 42.33
N PRO A 349 2.19 14.01 43.51
CA PRO A 349 2.88 13.62 44.74
C PRO A 349 3.50 12.21 44.66
N GLU A 350 2.79 11.26 44.04
CA GLU A 350 3.25 9.88 43.88
C GLU A 350 4.45 9.80 42.92
N ILE A 351 4.40 10.52 41.80
CA ILE A 351 5.51 10.57 40.83
C ILE A 351 6.75 11.19 41.45
N LEU A 352 6.58 12.30 42.19
CA LEU A 352 7.65 12.98 42.89
C LEU A 352 8.36 12.03 43.88
N ALA A 353 7.59 11.28 44.67
CA ALA A 353 8.12 10.32 45.63
C ALA A 353 8.97 9.22 44.95
N VAL A 354 8.57 8.78 43.76
CA VAL A 354 9.32 7.79 42.96
C VAL A 354 10.64 8.39 42.45
N VAL A 355 10.61 9.58 41.85
CA VAL A 355 11.80 10.24 41.28
C VAL A 355 12.84 10.53 42.37
N MET A 356 12.40 11.06 43.52
CA MET A 356 13.28 11.33 44.65
C MET A 356 13.98 10.07 45.16
N ASN A 357 13.31 8.92 45.12
CA ASN A 357 13.85 7.66 45.62
C ASN A 357 14.82 6.99 44.63
N ILE A 358 14.65 7.21 43.32
CA ILE A 358 15.50 6.60 42.29
C ILE A 358 16.83 7.36 42.15
N GLU A 359 16.79 8.69 42.10
CA GLU A 359 17.98 9.50 41.78
C GLU A 359 18.59 10.22 43.00
N GLN A 360 18.01 10.08 44.20
CA GLN A 360 18.43 10.81 45.42
C GLN A 360 18.49 12.34 45.21
N ILE A 361 17.61 12.85 44.35
CA ILE A 361 17.56 14.26 43.97
C ILE A 361 16.75 15.08 44.98
N ASP A 362 17.15 16.34 45.18
CA ASP A 362 16.42 17.32 45.99
C ASP A 362 14.99 17.56 45.45
N ILE A 363 14.04 17.76 46.37
CA ILE A 363 12.62 17.95 46.05
C ILE A 363 12.38 19.14 45.12
N ASN A 364 13.15 20.21 45.25
CA ASN A 364 13.00 21.40 44.40
C ASN A 364 13.49 21.12 42.98
N LEU A 365 14.60 20.39 42.84
CA LEU A 365 15.15 20.01 41.54
C LEU A 365 14.22 19.04 40.81
N ALA A 366 13.68 18.03 41.52
CA ALA A 366 12.71 17.09 40.97
C ALA A 366 11.41 17.79 40.51
N ASN A 367 10.84 18.68 41.33
CA ASN A 367 9.67 19.47 40.95
C ASN A 367 9.91 20.35 39.73
N THR A 368 11.07 21.01 39.67
CA THR A 368 11.44 21.87 38.55
C THR A 368 11.56 21.05 37.27
N ALA A 369 12.24 19.90 37.32
CA ALA A 369 12.41 19.02 36.17
C ALA A 369 11.07 18.49 35.63
N LEU A 370 10.21 17.96 36.51
CA LEU A 370 8.88 17.46 36.12
C LEU A 370 8.00 18.58 35.54
N SER A 371 8.04 19.78 36.11
CA SER A 371 7.28 20.94 35.61
C SER A 371 7.75 21.35 34.21
N ILE A 372 9.07 21.39 33.99
CA ILE A 372 9.64 21.68 32.67
C ILE A 372 9.20 20.61 31.66
N MET A 373 9.24 19.32 32.02
CA MET A 373 8.79 18.23 31.14
C MET A 373 7.31 18.36 30.78
N ALA A 374 6.44 18.65 31.76
CA ALA A 374 5.01 18.83 31.52
C ALA A 374 4.73 20.02 30.57
N VAL A 375 5.40 21.15 30.78
CA VAL A 375 5.28 22.33 29.91
C VAL A 375 5.78 22.03 28.50
N LEU A 376 6.92 21.37 28.36
CA LEU A 376 7.47 20.98 27.06
C LEU A 376 6.52 20.02 26.32
N ASN A 377 5.88 19.08 27.02
CA ASN A 377 4.92 18.16 26.41
C ASN A 377 3.68 18.90 25.88
N ILE A 378 3.13 19.84 26.66
CA ILE A 378 2.00 20.66 26.22
C ILE A 378 2.38 21.51 24.99
N LEU A 379 3.58 22.12 25.01
CA LEU A 379 4.08 22.89 23.87
C LEU A 379 4.26 22.01 22.62
N LEU A 380 4.78 20.79 22.77
CA LEU A 380 4.93 19.84 21.68
C LEU A 380 3.57 19.52 21.05
N VAL A 381 2.55 19.23 21.86
CA VAL A 381 1.19 18.98 21.38
C VAL A 381 0.62 20.17 20.60
N ILE A 382 0.81 21.40 21.09
CA ILE A 382 0.36 22.61 20.36
C ILE A 382 1.07 22.71 19.01
N VAL A 383 2.38 22.45 18.97
CA VAL A 383 3.16 22.44 17.74
C VAL A 383 2.66 21.36 16.78
N GLU A 384 2.35 20.16 17.26
CA GLU A 384 1.78 19.06 16.45
C GLU A 384 0.46 19.48 15.79
N PHE A 385 -0.47 20.10 16.54
CA PHE A 385 -1.73 20.60 15.98
C PHE A 385 -1.50 21.63 14.86
N ILE A 386 -0.54 22.55 15.05
CA ILE A 386 -0.17 23.55 14.04
C ILE A 386 0.42 22.85 12.80
N LEU A 387 1.32 21.89 13.00
CA LEU A 387 1.95 21.13 11.92
C LEU A 387 0.92 20.32 11.14
N VAL A 388 -0.06 19.68 11.79
CA VAL A 388 -1.17 18.98 11.12
C VAL A 388 -1.97 19.97 10.26
N GLY A 389 -2.27 21.16 10.77
CA GLY A 389 -2.93 22.22 10.00
C GLY A 389 -2.14 22.64 8.76
N LEU A 390 -0.81 22.77 8.87
CA LEU A 390 0.08 23.09 7.75
C LEU A 390 0.22 21.94 6.75
N LEU A 391 0.25 20.70 7.22
CA LEU A 391 0.26 19.50 6.38
C LEU A 391 -1.00 19.43 5.51
N LEU A 392 -2.18 19.67 6.10
CA LEU A 392 -3.46 19.69 5.39
C LEU A 392 -3.57 20.82 4.35
N ARG A 393 -2.70 21.83 4.43
CA ARG A 393 -2.53 22.90 3.44
C ARG A 393 -1.52 22.55 2.33
N GLY A 394 -0.73 21.48 2.51
CA GLY A 394 0.25 21.00 1.53
C GLY A 394 1.71 21.15 1.94
N SER A 395 2.03 21.59 3.17
CA SER A 395 3.42 21.87 3.55
C SER A 395 4.28 20.60 3.68
N ASN A 396 5.29 20.46 2.82
CA ASN A 396 6.28 19.37 2.93
C ASN A 396 7.12 19.46 4.22
N ARG A 397 7.45 20.67 4.69
CA ARG A 397 8.20 20.84 5.94
C ARG A 397 7.41 20.32 7.13
N ALA A 398 6.10 20.60 7.16
CA ALA A 398 5.24 20.09 8.21
C ALA A 398 5.14 18.56 8.19
N ARG A 399 5.08 17.95 7.01
CA ARG A 399 5.14 16.49 6.83
C ARG A 399 6.40 15.89 7.46
N ILE A 400 7.57 16.42 7.09
CA ILE A 400 8.85 15.94 7.60
C ILE A 400 8.96 16.16 9.12
N SER A 401 8.51 17.29 9.64
CA SER A 401 8.49 17.54 11.09
C SER A 401 7.61 16.54 11.83
N LEU A 402 6.41 16.24 11.33
CA LEU A 402 5.52 15.24 11.94
C LEU A 402 6.10 13.82 11.87
N LEU A 403 6.82 13.48 10.80
CA LEU A 403 7.56 12.22 10.69
C LEU A 403 8.67 12.13 11.75
N THR A 404 9.43 13.21 11.96
CA THR A 404 10.45 13.29 13.01
C THR A 404 9.84 13.14 14.40
N VAL A 405 8.72 13.81 14.66
CA VAL A 405 8.00 13.71 15.95
C VAL A 405 7.55 12.26 16.19
N ALA A 406 6.92 11.62 15.21
CA ALA A 406 6.53 10.21 15.31
C ALA A 406 7.73 9.29 15.53
N MET A 407 8.88 9.57 14.90
CA MET A 407 10.12 8.81 15.11
C MET A 407 10.62 8.92 16.55
N ILE A 408 10.67 10.15 17.09
CA ILE A 408 11.11 10.40 18.46
C ILE A 408 10.15 9.74 19.47
N ALA A 409 8.83 9.81 19.23
CA ALA A 409 7.83 9.15 20.05
C ALA A 409 8.05 7.63 20.07
N ILE A 410 8.21 7.00 18.91
CA ILE A 410 8.49 5.55 18.80
C ILE A 410 9.75 5.17 19.61
N ILE A 411 10.84 5.93 19.48
CA ILE A 411 12.09 5.66 20.21
C ILE A 411 11.87 5.81 21.71
N THR A 412 11.27 6.91 22.14
CA THR A 412 11.09 7.23 23.57
C THR A 412 10.18 6.22 24.25
N GLU A 413 9.03 5.92 23.65
CA GLU A 413 8.09 4.91 24.15
C GLU A 413 8.71 3.51 24.15
N SER A 414 9.50 3.17 23.12
CA SER A 414 10.24 1.90 23.08
C SER A 414 11.22 1.77 24.24
N VAL A 415 11.99 2.83 24.53
CA VAL A 415 12.92 2.85 25.66
C VAL A 415 12.16 2.67 26.97
N SER A 416 11.05 3.40 27.17
CA SER A 416 10.20 3.27 28.36
C SER A 416 9.68 1.84 28.55
N VAL A 417 9.20 1.19 27.49
CA VAL A 417 8.73 -0.21 27.54
C VAL A 417 9.88 -1.19 27.80
N THR A 418 11.11 -0.90 27.35
CA THR A 418 12.27 -1.78 27.61
C THR A 418 12.88 -1.65 28.99
N THR A 419 12.74 -0.50 29.64
CA THR A 419 13.34 -0.20 30.94
C THR A 419 12.35 -0.34 32.10
N GLY A 420 11.04 -0.20 31.84
CA GLY A 420 9.98 -0.34 32.84
C GLY A 420 9.60 -1.78 33.17
N ARG A 421 9.09 -2.01 34.39
CA ARG A 421 8.44 -3.27 34.77
C ARG A 421 7.00 -3.31 34.23
N ILE A 422 6.58 -4.48 33.79
CA ILE A 422 5.31 -4.77 33.09
C ILE A 422 4.10 -4.36 33.95
N ASN A 423 3.26 -3.46 33.42
CA ASN A 423 2.04 -2.97 34.05
C ASN A 423 1.00 -2.53 32.99
N ALA A 424 -0.18 -2.08 33.41
CA ALA A 424 -1.24 -1.60 32.51
C ALA A 424 -0.78 -0.46 31.56
N SER A 425 0.22 0.34 31.96
CA SER A 425 0.80 1.37 31.08
C SER A 425 1.60 0.80 29.91
N ALA A 426 2.12 -0.43 29.99
CA ALA A 426 2.85 -1.05 28.88
C ALA A 426 1.95 -1.31 27.66
N VAL A 427 0.71 -1.76 27.86
CA VAL A 427 -0.26 -1.98 26.77
C VAL A 427 -0.57 -0.67 26.03
N LEU A 428 -0.70 0.41 26.79
CA LEU A 428 -1.00 1.73 26.28
C LEU A 428 0.16 2.30 25.46
N LEU A 429 1.40 2.13 25.96
CA LEU A 429 2.62 2.49 25.24
C LEU A 429 2.79 1.65 23.96
N LEU A 430 2.57 0.34 24.00
CA LEU A 430 2.63 -0.52 22.80
C LEU A 430 1.60 -0.08 21.74
N THR A 431 0.41 0.30 22.19
CA THR A 431 -0.64 0.83 21.31
C THR A 431 -0.21 2.16 20.70
N SER A 432 0.37 3.06 21.51
CA SER A 432 0.91 4.34 21.05
C SER A 432 2.02 4.16 20.00
N ILE A 433 2.97 3.24 20.24
CA ILE A 433 4.03 2.89 19.28
C ILE A 433 3.40 2.44 17.95
N GLY A 434 2.39 1.56 18.01
CA GLY A 434 1.66 1.10 16.83
C GLY A 434 0.98 2.24 16.06
N VAL A 435 0.36 3.19 16.76
CA VAL A 435 -0.26 4.38 16.16
C VAL A 435 0.80 5.26 15.50
N HIS A 436 1.93 5.53 16.15
CA HIS A 436 3.01 6.34 15.57
C HIS A 436 3.66 5.68 14.36
N ILE A 437 3.82 4.35 14.36
CA ILE A 437 4.28 3.59 13.18
C ILE A 437 3.26 3.76 12.03
N MET A 438 1.96 3.67 12.32
CA MET A 438 0.89 3.89 11.33
C MET A 438 0.92 5.31 10.75
N ILE A 439 1.04 6.33 11.60
CA ILE A 439 1.18 7.73 11.19
C ILE A 439 2.38 7.88 10.26
N MET A 440 3.52 7.31 10.65
CA MET A 440 4.74 7.38 9.86
C MET A 440 4.54 6.74 8.48
N MET A 441 3.92 5.57 8.41
CA MET A 441 3.61 4.89 7.13
C MET A 441 2.67 5.69 6.23
N LEU A 442 1.70 6.41 6.81
CA LEU A 442 0.74 7.21 6.05
C LEU A 442 1.41 8.47 5.49
N PHE A 443 2.24 9.16 6.29
CA PHE A 443 2.93 10.39 5.88
C PHE A 443 4.16 10.13 4.99
N SER A 444 4.78 8.96 5.09
CA SER A 444 5.86 8.54 4.20
C SER A 444 5.37 7.90 2.89
N SER A 445 4.05 7.85 2.66
CA SER A 445 3.48 7.27 1.43
C SER A 445 3.75 8.15 0.20
N ASP A 446 3.83 7.54 -0.98
CA ASP A 446 4.08 8.25 -2.23
C ASP A 446 2.99 9.29 -2.52
N ALA A 447 1.74 8.98 -2.16
CA ALA A 447 0.62 9.90 -2.28
C ALA A 447 0.76 11.13 -1.36
N ALA A 448 1.19 10.92 -0.12
CA ALA A 448 1.46 12.02 0.83
C ALA A 448 2.62 12.89 0.34
N ARG A 449 3.71 12.25 -0.11
CA ARG A 449 4.88 12.94 -0.66
C ARG A 449 4.51 13.81 -1.85
N TYR A 450 3.86 13.21 -2.85
CA TYR A 450 3.46 13.90 -4.07
C TYR A 450 2.55 15.10 -3.80
N PHE A 451 1.59 14.95 -2.87
CA PHE A 451 0.69 16.03 -2.48
C PHE A 451 1.45 17.23 -1.90
N THR A 452 2.48 16.97 -1.09
CA THR A 452 3.26 18.02 -0.43
C THR A 452 4.41 18.59 -1.24
N GLU A 453 4.91 17.88 -2.26
CA GLU A 453 5.99 18.39 -3.12
C GLU A 453 5.50 19.37 -4.20
N ARG A 454 4.19 19.39 -4.49
CA ARG A 454 3.58 20.22 -5.54
C ARG A 454 2.90 21.51 -5.05
N ARG A 455 2.68 21.65 -3.75
CA ARG A 455 2.06 22.83 -3.12
C ARG A 455 3.07 23.53 -2.22
#